data_AF-D7CXG1-F1
#
_entry.id   AF-D7CXG1-F1
#
_cell.length_a   1.000
_cell.length_b   1.000
_cell.length_c   1.000
_cell.angle_alpha   90.00
_cell.angle_beta   90.00
_cell.angle_gamma   90.00
#
_symmetry.space_group_name_H-M   'P 1'
#
loop_
_entity.id
_entity.type
_entity.pdbx_description
1 polymer ?
#
loop_
_entity_poly.entity_id
_entity_poly.type
_entity_poly.pdbx_seq_one_letter_code
_entity_poly.pdbx_strand_id
1 'polypeptide(L)'
;MNYAALLALLAALAFVSPFLVNLATQVGVPRGFGIVTTLTVGVFIVAWAVVRQRVERHQRLEARIALLQARRRTAPHDPRGYFSEGEHLGDLLTEAGRPREALRVFEAYARLLQTLPEREGERAVTEAVIAKLRRELAEREEEHGASV
;
A
#
# COMPACT_ATOMS: atom_id res chain seq x y z
N MET A 1 11.01 8.23 2.74
CA MET A 1 11.71 6.94 2.86
C MET A 1 11.80 6.58 4.34
N ASN A 2 11.26 5.44 4.76
CA ASN A 2 11.07 5.13 6.18
C ASN A 2 12.28 4.34 6.74
N TYR A 3 13.07 4.95 7.62
CA TYR A 3 14.26 4.36 8.25
C TYR A 3 13.96 3.08 9.04
N ALA A 4 12.74 2.96 9.57
CA ALA A 4 12.27 1.75 10.24
C ALA A 4 12.22 0.53 9.31
N ALA A 5 11.84 0.73 8.04
CA ALA A 5 11.83 -0.34 7.04
C ALA A 5 13.25 -0.80 6.69
N LEU A 6 14.20 0.14 6.68
CA LEU A 6 15.61 -0.13 6.39
C LEU A 6 16.27 -0.90 7.54
N LEU A 7 15.97 -0.53 8.79
CA LEU A 7 16.41 -1.27 9.98
C LEU A 7 15.78 -2.66 10.08
N ALA A 8 14.49 -2.78 9.78
CA ALA A 8 13.81 -4.09 9.76
C ALA A 8 14.41 -5.02 8.70
N LEU A 9 14.76 -4.47 7.52
CA LEU A 9 15.44 -5.21 6.47
C LEU A 9 16.84 -5.65 6.90
N LEU A 10 17.61 -4.76 7.52
CA LEU A 10 18.94 -5.07 8.05
C LEU A 10 18.89 -6.12 9.16
N ALA A 11 17.91 -6.04 10.06
CA ALA A 11 17.71 -7.01 11.13
C ALA A 11 17.31 -8.38 10.58
N ALA A 12 16.42 -8.42 9.58
CA ALA A 12 16.03 -9.66 8.91
C ALA A 12 17.23 -10.30 8.18
N LEU A 13 18.04 -9.50 7.48
CA LEU A 13 19.27 -9.95 6.83
C LEU A 13 20.29 -10.49 7.84
N ALA A 14 20.48 -9.80 8.96
CA ALA A 14 21.39 -10.22 10.03
C ALA A 14 20.93 -11.51 10.71
N PHE A 15 19.61 -11.72 10.84
CA PHE A 15 19.03 -12.92 11.45
C PHE A 15 19.09 -14.15 10.54
N VAL A 16 18.89 -13.95 9.23
CA VAL A 16 18.91 -15.05 8.24
C VAL A 16 20.34 -15.46 7.85
N SER A 17 21.30 -14.55 7.98
CA SER A 17 22.73 -14.77 7.69
C SER A 17 23.34 -16.02 8.37
N PRO A 18 23.28 -16.20 9.71
CA PRO A 18 23.86 -17.38 10.36
C PRO A 18 23.17 -18.69 9.96
N PHE A 19 21.88 -18.65 9.63
CA PHE A 19 21.12 -19.83 9.19
C PHE A 19 21.56 -20.30 7.80
N LEU A 20 21.82 -19.37 6.88
CA LEU A 20 22.36 -19.68 5.54
C LEU A 20 23.76 -20.28 5.61
N VAL A 21 24.61 -19.78 6.50
CA VAL A 21 25.96 -20.31 6.70
C VAL A 21 25.93 -21.73 7.27
N ASN A 22 25.03 -22.01 8.20
CA ASN A 22 24.89 -23.35 8.79
C ASN A 22 24.27 -24.38 7.83
N LEU A 23 23.40 -23.94 6.92
CA LEU A 23 22.83 -24.81 5.89
C LEU A 23 23.88 -25.15 4.82
N ALA A 24 24.76 -24.20 4.48
CA ALA A 24 25.86 -24.42 3.53
C ALA A 24 26.88 -25.45 4.03
N THR A 25 27.16 -25.48 5.33
CA THR A 25 28.09 -26.44 5.94
C THR A 25 27.52 -27.85 6.02
N GLN A 26 26.20 -28.01 6.16
CA GLN A 26 25.54 -29.32 6.17
C GLN A 26 25.48 -30.03 4.81
N VAL A 27 25.53 -29.30 3.69
CA VAL A 27 25.38 -29.87 2.33
C VAL A 27 26.71 -30.33 1.72
N GLY A 28 27.85 -30.16 2.42
CA GLY A 28 29.12 -30.79 2.02
C GLY A 28 29.77 -30.23 0.76
N VAL A 29 29.53 -28.97 0.43
CA VAL A 29 30.11 -28.31 -0.76
C VAL A 29 31.57 -27.87 -0.46
N PRO A 30 32.54 -28.06 -1.39
CA PRO A 30 33.91 -27.57 -1.23
C PRO A 30 33.93 -26.09 -0.84
N ARG A 31 34.73 -25.75 0.19
CA ARG A 31 34.69 -24.49 0.96
C ARG A 31 34.65 -23.19 0.12
N GLY A 32 35.12 -23.21 -1.13
CA GLY A 32 35.11 -22.04 -2.03
C GLY A 32 33.81 -21.81 -2.80
N PHE A 33 33.09 -22.87 -3.20
CA PHE A 33 31.88 -22.74 -4.03
C PHE A 33 30.59 -22.73 -3.21
N GLY A 34 30.56 -23.40 -2.06
CA GLY A 34 29.37 -23.48 -1.21
C GLY A 34 28.84 -22.12 -0.80
N ILE A 35 29.73 -21.20 -0.43
CA ILE A 35 29.34 -19.85 0.03
C ILE A 35 28.60 -19.10 -1.07
N VAL A 36 29.10 -19.11 -2.31
CA VAL A 36 28.52 -18.35 -3.43
C VAL A 36 27.15 -18.90 -3.82
N THR A 37 27.03 -20.22 -4.04
CA THR A 37 25.74 -20.83 -4.40
C THR A 37 24.68 -20.63 -3.32
N THR A 38 25.05 -20.73 -2.04
CA THR A 38 24.09 -20.55 -0.94
C THR A 38 23.66 -19.10 -0.80
N LEU A 39 24.58 -18.15 -1.04
CA LEU A 39 24.24 -16.72 -1.12
C LEU A 39 23.28 -16.43 -2.27
N THR A 40 23.53 -16.98 -3.46
CA THR A 40 22.65 -16.78 -4.62
C THR A 40 21.26 -17.37 -4.39
N VAL A 41 21.17 -18.58 -3.86
CA VAL A 41 19.89 -19.23 -3.53
C VAL A 41 19.18 -18.48 -2.41
N GLY A 42 19.90 -18.02 -1.38
CA GLY A 42 19.35 -17.22 -0.29
C GLY A 42 18.75 -15.89 -0.79
N VAL A 43 19.49 -15.15 -1.63
CA VAL A 43 18.99 -13.92 -2.25
C VAL A 43 17.77 -14.19 -3.12
N PHE A 44 17.77 -15.28 -3.89
CA PHE A 44 16.64 -15.66 -4.73
C PHE A 44 15.37 -15.98 -3.90
N ILE A 45 15.52 -16.73 -2.80
CA ILE A 45 14.40 -17.06 -1.90
C ILE A 45 13.85 -15.80 -1.24
N VAL A 46 14.72 -14.89 -0.79
CA VAL A 46 14.31 -13.62 -0.20
C VAL A 46 13.58 -12.76 -1.23
N ALA A 47 14.11 -12.66 -2.46
CA ALA A 47 13.45 -11.92 -3.53
C ALA A 47 12.07 -12.50 -3.86
N TRP A 48 11.94 -13.82 -3.96
CA TRP A 48 10.65 -14.47 -4.16
C TRP A 48 9.69 -14.22 -2.99
N ALA A 49 10.14 -14.38 -1.74
CA ALA A 49 9.32 -14.13 -0.57
C ALA A 49 8.79 -12.69 -0.53
N VAL A 50 9.64 -11.70 -0.85
CA VAL A 50 9.26 -10.29 -0.93
C VAL A 50 8.23 -10.06 -2.04
N VAL A 51 8.44 -10.60 -3.23
CA VAL A 51 7.50 -10.49 -4.35
C VAL A 51 6.16 -11.12 -3.99
N ARG A 52 6.17 -12.33 -3.43
CA ARG A 52 4.96 -13.03 -2.99
C ARG A 52 4.21 -12.23 -1.92
N GLN A 53 4.91 -11.75 -0.92
CA GLN A 53 4.30 -10.96 0.16
C GLN A 53 3.73 -9.64 -0.37
N ARG A 54 4.39 -9.02 -1.35
CA ARG A 54 3.90 -7.80 -2.02
C ARG A 54 2.62 -8.08 -2.79
N VAL A 55 2.57 -9.18 -3.54
CA VAL A 55 1.38 -9.59 -4.29
C VAL A 55 0.22 -9.94 -3.35
N GLU A 56 0.46 -10.70 -2.28
CA GLU A 56 -0.59 -11.02 -1.30
C GLU A 56 -1.12 -9.77 -0.58
N ARG A 57 -0.26 -8.78 -0.30
CA ARG A 57 -0.70 -7.49 0.25
C ARG A 57 -1.58 -6.72 -0.73
N HIS A 58 -1.15 -6.62 -2.00
CA HIS A 58 -1.95 -5.97 -3.04
C HIS A 58 -3.31 -6.64 -3.23
N GLN A 59 -3.36 -7.97 -3.27
CA GLN A 59 -4.62 -8.72 -3.41
C GLN A 59 -5.58 -8.47 -2.24
N ARG A 60 -5.07 -8.43 -0.99
CA ARG A 60 -5.89 -8.13 0.19
C ARG A 60 -6.44 -6.70 0.15
N LEU A 61 -5.64 -5.75 -0.31
CA LEU A 61 -6.02 -4.35 -0.43
C LEU A 61 -7.09 -4.16 -1.53
N GLU A 62 -6.92 -4.81 -2.68
CA GLU A 62 -7.92 -4.82 -3.74
C GLU A 62 -9.23 -5.49 -3.32
N ALA A 63 -9.15 -6.62 -2.60
CA ALA A 63 -10.34 -7.29 -2.08
C ALA A 63 -11.11 -6.40 -1.08
N ARG A 64 -10.41 -5.67 -0.20
CA ARG A 64 -11.01 -4.69 0.72
C ARG A 64 -11.69 -3.55 -0.04
N ILE A 65 -11.04 -3.00 -1.06
CA ILE A 65 -11.62 -1.96 -1.92
C ILE A 65 -12.87 -2.48 -2.63
N ALA A 66 -12.83 -3.69 -3.19
CA ALA A 66 -13.96 -4.30 -3.89
C ALA A 66 -15.18 -4.49 -2.97
N LEU A 67 -14.95 -4.96 -1.74
CA LEU A 67 -16.01 -5.11 -0.73
C LEU A 67 -16.65 -3.76 -0.37
N LEU A 68 -15.83 -2.73 -0.16
CA LEU A 68 -16.34 -1.40 0.19
C LEU A 68 -17.08 -0.72 -0.97
N GLN A 69 -16.57 -0.89 -2.20
CA GLN A 69 -17.26 -0.42 -3.40
C GLN A 69 -18.61 -1.14 -3.59
N ALA A 70 -18.67 -2.45 -3.33
CA ALA A 70 -19.92 -3.21 -3.37
C ALA A 70 -20.91 -2.70 -2.30
N ARG A 71 -20.45 -2.44 -1.07
CA ARG A 71 -21.27 -1.91 0.02
C ARG A 71 -21.83 -0.52 -0.30
N ARG A 72 -21.01 0.35 -0.89
CA ARG A 72 -21.44 1.66 -1.39
C ARG A 72 -22.50 1.56 -2.48
N ARG A 73 -22.42 0.57 -3.38
CA ARG A 73 -23.45 0.34 -4.41
C ARG A 73 -24.79 -0.04 -3.79
N THR A 74 -24.79 -0.80 -2.69
CA THR A 74 -26.02 -1.22 -2.01
C THR A 74 -26.61 -0.14 -1.09
N ALA A 75 -25.79 0.75 -0.54
CA ALA A 75 -26.23 1.82 0.36
C ALA A 75 -25.46 3.14 0.09
N PRO A 76 -25.79 3.87 -0.99
CA PRO A 76 -25.01 5.03 -1.43
C PRO A 76 -25.15 6.27 -0.51
N HIS A 77 -26.16 6.29 0.36
CA HIS A 77 -26.50 7.43 1.22
C HIS A 77 -26.11 7.24 2.70
N ASP A 78 -25.44 6.15 3.07
CA ASP A 78 -24.97 5.95 4.44
C ASP A 78 -23.50 6.41 4.58
N PRO A 79 -23.19 7.42 5.41
CA PRO A 79 -21.82 7.84 5.69
C PRO A 79 -20.93 6.71 6.21
N ARG A 80 -21.51 5.75 6.94
CA ARG A 80 -20.77 4.59 7.48
C ARG A 80 -20.32 3.63 6.38
N GLY A 81 -20.96 3.67 5.20
CA GLY A 81 -20.56 2.88 4.04
C GLY A 81 -19.22 3.28 3.43
N TYR A 82 -18.69 4.45 3.78
CA TYR A 82 -17.40 4.97 3.32
C TYR A 82 -16.22 4.58 4.25
N PHE A 83 -16.50 3.99 5.41
CA PHE A 83 -15.49 3.60 6.40
C PHE A 83 -15.52 2.10 6.68
N SER A 84 -14.35 1.51 6.93
CA SER A 84 -14.20 0.15 7.41
C SER A 84 -13.07 0.09 8.42
N GLU A 85 -13.32 -0.53 9.58
CA GLU A 85 -12.30 -0.68 10.65
C GLU A 85 -11.65 0.65 11.09
N GLY A 86 -12.34 1.78 10.91
CA GLY A 86 -11.82 3.13 11.22
C GLY A 86 -11.06 3.81 10.07
N GLU A 87 -10.94 3.16 8.91
CA GLU A 87 -10.24 3.67 7.74
C GLU A 87 -11.20 4.09 6.62
N HIS A 88 -10.93 5.22 5.97
CA HIS A 88 -11.78 5.73 4.90
C HIS A 88 -11.41 5.09 3.54
N LEU A 89 -12.42 4.73 2.74
CA LEU A 89 -12.21 4.13 1.41
C LEU A 89 -11.33 5.00 0.49
N GLY A 90 -11.42 6.33 0.61
CA GLY A 90 -10.58 7.26 -0.14
C GLY A 90 -9.10 7.16 0.23
N ASP A 91 -8.77 6.88 1.50
CA ASP A 91 -7.39 6.68 1.93
C ASP A 91 -6.83 5.37 1.38
N LEU A 92 -7.60 4.28 1.49
CA LEU A 92 -7.27 2.98 0.90
C LEU A 92 -7.03 3.06 -0.61
N LEU A 93 -7.85 3.84 -1.34
CA LEU A 93 -7.67 4.06 -2.78
C LEU A 93 -6.41 4.88 -3.09
N THR A 94 -6.04 5.81 -2.21
CA THR A 94 -4.81 6.59 -2.36
C THR A 94 -3.59 5.70 -2.15
N GLU A 95 -3.59 4.85 -1.13
CA GLU A 95 -2.54 3.85 -0.89
C GLU A 95 -2.43 2.82 -2.02
N ALA A 96 -3.56 2.46 -2.63
CA ALA A 96 -3.60 1.60 -3.82
C ALA A 96 -2.98 2.23 -5.08
N GLY A 97 -2.58 3.50 -5.03
CA GLY A 97 -2.09 4.24 -6.20
C GLY A 97 -3.21 4.63 -7.17
N ARG A 98 -4.46 4.75 -6.71
CA ARG A 98 -5.63 5.15 -7.50
C ARG A 98 -6.16 6.53 -7.06
N PRO A 99 -5.35 7.61 -7.13
CA PRO A 99 -5.72 8.93 -6.61
C PRO A 99 -6.94 9.55 -7.32
N ARG A 100 -7.13 9.25 -8.62
CA ARG A 100 -8.32 9.70 -9.37
C ARG A 100 -9.62 9.09 -8.83
N GLU A 101 -9.58 7.84 -8.38
CA GLU A 101 -10.76 7.19 -7.79
C GLU A 101 -10.98 7.60 -6.35
N ALA A 102 -9.90 7.74 -5.57
CA ALA A 102 -9.95 8.32 -4.23
C ALA A 102 -10.65 9.68 -4.24
N LEU A 103 -10.29 10.56 -5.18
CA LEU A 103 -10.91 11.86 -5.36
C LEU A 103 -12.43 11.75 -5.54
N ARG A 104 -12.90 10.88 -6.44
CA ARG A 104 -14.35 10.69 -6.67
C ARG A 104 -15.08 10.19 -5.42
N VAL A 105 -14.42 9.37 -4.61
CA VAL A 105 -14.98 8.86 -3.34
C VAL A 105 -15.06 9.99 -2.31
N PHE A 106 -13.99 10.77 -2.13
CA PHE A 106 -14.00 11.92 -1.23
C PHE A 106 -15.02 12.99 -1.65
N GLU A 107 -15.15 13.27 -2.94
CA GLU A 107 -16.16 14.22 -3.45
C GLU A 107 -17.60 13.73 -3.20
N ALA A 108 -17.85 12.42 -3.34
CA ALA A 108 -19.14 11.85 -3.00
C ALA A 108 -19.42 11.90 -1.50
N TYR A 109 -18.41 11.65 -0.67
CA TYR A 109 -18.50 11.78 0.78
C TYR A 109 -18.75 13.23 1.22
N ALA A 110 -18.04 14.20 0.63
CA ALA A 110 -18.25 15.62 0.89
C ALA A 110 -19.68 16.08 0.56
N ARG A 111 -20.26 15.61 -0.56
CA ARG A 111 -21.67 15.87 -0.90
C ARG A 111 -22.64 15.31 0.13
N LEU A 112 -22.31 14.16 0.74
CA LEU A 112 -23.12 13.58 1.80
C LEU A 112 -22.99 14.39 3.10
N LEU A 113 -21.79 14.81 3.46
CA LEU A 113 -21.55 15.68 4.62
C LEU A 113 -22.26 17.04 4.50
N GLN A 114 -22.44 17.57 3.29
CA GLN A 114 -23.23 18.79 3.07
C GLN A 114 -24.69 18.65 3.52
N THR A 115 -25.23 17.42 3.56
CA THR A 115 -26.60 17.14 4.05
C THR A 115 -26.67 16.93 5.57
N LEU A 116 -25.54 16.93 6.27
CA LEU A 116 -25.41 16.61 7.69
C LEU A 116 -24.71 17.78 8.43
N PRO A 117 -25.46 18.77 8.95
CA PRO A 117 -24.89 19.99 9.53
C PRO A 117 -24.03 19.74 10.78
N GLU A 118 -24.29 18.67 11.54
CA GLU A 118 -23.51 18.28 12.71
C GLU A 118 -22.07 17.80 12.40
N ARG A 119 -21.67 17.70 11.13
CA ARG A 119 -20.34 17.20 10.70
C ARG A 119 -19.49 18.21 9.95
N GLU A 120 -19.64 19.49 10.25
CA GLU A 120 -18.89 20.57 9.61
C GLU A 120 -17.35 20.40 9.74
N GLY A 121 -16.87 19.88 10.88
CA GLY A 121 -15.44 19.56 11.08
C GLY A 121 -14.92 18.48 10.13
N GLU A 122 -15.68 17.39 9.93
CA GLU A 122 -15.31 16.33 8.97
C GLU A 122 -15.35 16.85 7.53
N ARG A 123 -16.26 17.78 7.24
CA ARG A 123 -16.38 18.40 5.92
C ARG A 123 -15.15 19.22 5.57
N ALA A 124 -14.70 20.09 6.48
CA ALA A 124 -13.50 20.90 6.25
C ALA A 124 -12.25 20.04 6.00
N VAL A 125 -12.09 18.95 6.75
CA VAL A 125 -11.01 17.97 6.53
C VAL A 125 -11.13 17.31 5.15
N THR A 126 -12.33 16.86 4.79
CA THR A 126 -12.59 16.21 3.49
C THR A 126 -12.29 17.16 2.33
N GLU A 127 -12.71 18.42 2.42
CA GLU A 127 -12.44 19.44 1.39
C GLU A 127 -10.93 19.73 1.26
N ALA A 128 -10.19 19.77 2.36
CA ALA A 128 -8.73 19.92 2.34
C ALA A 128 -8.05 18.73 1.64
N VAL A 129 -8.51 17.50 1.90
CA VAL A 129 -8.00 16.28 1.25
C VAL A 129 -8.29 16.31 -0.26
N ILE A 130 -9.50 16.69 -0.67
CA ILE A 130 -9.87 16.85 -2.09
C ILE A 130 -8.96 17.86 -2.77
N ALA A 131 -8.72 19.02 -2.15
CA ALA A 131 -7.86 20.07 -2.71
C ALA A 131 -6.42 19.57 -2.88
N LYS A 132 -5.89 18.84 -1.90
CA LYS A 132 -4.56 18.23 -1.98
C LYS A 132 -4.48 17.22 -3.13
N LEU A 133 -5.43 16.28 -3.22
CA LEU A 133 -5.45 15.26 -4.28
C LEU A 133 -5.53 15.88 -5.68
N ARG A 134 -6.27 16.98 -5.86
CA ARG A 134 -6.34 17.69 -7.14
C ARG A 134 -4.99 18.30 -7.54
N ARG A 135 -4.25 18.87 -6.58
CA ARG A 135 -2.90 19.40 -6.84
C ARG A 135 -1.94 18.29 -7.25
N GLU A 136 -1.90 17.19 -6.48
CA GLU A 136 -1.03 16.05 -6.79
C GLU A 136 -1.35 15.42 -8.16
N LEU A 137 -2.62 15.40 -8.56
CA LEU A 137 -3.02 14.93 -9.89
C LEU A 137 -2.60 15.89 -11.00
N ALA A 138 -2.72 17.20 -10.78
CA ALA A 138 -2.27 18.20 -11.75
C ALA A 138 -0.74 18.14 -11.94
N GLU A 139 0.02 18.05 -10.85
CA GLU A 139 1.49 17.91 -10.89
C GLU A 139 1.91 16.66 -11.68
N ARG A 140 1.24 15.52 -11.47
CA ARG A 140 1.52 14.28 -12.23
C ARG A 140 1.18 14.39 -13.71
N GLU A 141 0.12 15.12 -14.04
CA GLU A 141 -0.29 15.36 -15.43
C GLU A 141 0.69 16.29 -16.15
N GLU A 142 1.25 17.28 -15.45
CA GLU A 142 2.32 18.13 -15.98
C GLU A 142 3.63 17.36 -16.19
N GLU A 143 4.03 16.51 -15.23
CA GLU A 143 5.23 15.67 -15.35
C GLU A 143 5.14 14.67 -16.52
N HIS A 144 3.96 14.04 -16.71
CA HIS A 144 3.74 13.12 -17.83
C HIS A 144 3.51 13.85 -19.16
N GLY A 145 2.95 15.06 -19.14
CA GLY A 145 2.72 15.89 -20.32
C GLY A 145 4.00 16.55 -20.86
N ALA A 146 5.00 16.80 -20.02
CA ALA A 146 6.29 17.37 -20.41
C ALA A 146 7.28 16.35 -21.02
N SER A 147 6.90 15.07 -21.08
CA SER A 147 7.73 13.97 -21.61
C SER A 147 7.34 13.52 -23.04
N VAL A 148 6.49 14.30 -23.74
CA VAL A 148 6.03 14.06 -25.13
C VAL A 148 6.53 15.18 -26.03
#